data_AF-A0A927W3X9-F1
#
_entry.id   AF-A0A927W3X9-F1
#
_cell.length_a   1.000
_cell.length_b   1.000
_cell.length_c   1.000
_cell.angle_alpha   90.00
_cell.angle_beta   90.00
_cell.angle_gamma   90.00
#
_symmetry.space_group_name_H-M   'P 1'
#
loop_
_entity.id
_entity.type
_entity.pdbx_description
1 polymer ?
#
loop_
_entity_poly.entity_id
_entity_poly.type
_entity_poly.pdbx_seq_one_letter_code
_entity_poly.pdbx_strand_id
1 'polypeptide(L)'
;MNKKHRFSPPLIGGSSLLVIFAVLCLTVFALLTLSSVKADQRLSEASHAAVSGYYTADCESEAVLALLRQGICPDGVIDEGDGIYSYYSPISETQALAIRVRVQGTDYTILRWQAISTTEETPSDRIPVWSGN
;
A
#
# COMPACT_ATOMS: atom_id res chain seq x y z
N MET A 1 -50.92 -58.56 27.55
CA MET A 1 -49.50 -58.22 27.74
C MET A 1 -48.71 -58.86 26.60
N ASN A 2 -48.14 -58.10 25.66
CA ASN A 2 -47.19 -58.59 24.66
C ASN A 2 -46.41 -57.40 24.06
N LYS A 3 -45.16 -57.23 24.49
CA LYS A 3 -44.21 -56.22 23.98
C LYS A 3 -43.54 -56.80 22.73
N LYS A 4 -43.78 -56.21 21.55
CA LYS A 4 -43.01 -56.53 20.34
C LYS A 4 -41.86 -55.54 20.19
N HIS A 5 -40.66 -56.01 20.49
CA HIS A 5 -39.40 -55.28 20.38
C HIS A 5 -39.12 -54.94 18.91
N ARG A 6 -39.18 -53.65 18.54
CA ARG A 6 -38.75 -53.18 17.22
C ARG A 6 -37.22 -53.16 17.21
N PHE A 7 -36.63 -54.09 16.47
CA PHE A 7 -35.21 -54.18 16.25
C PHE A 7 -34.80 -53.08 15.26
N SER A 8 -34.29 -51.95 15.76
CA SER A 8 -33.64 -50.95 14.92
C SER A 8 -32.23 -51.45 14.60
N PRO A 9 -31.87 -51.69 13.34
CA PRO A 9 -30.50 -52.04 12.98
C PRO A 9 -29.56 -50.89 13.38
N PRO A 10 -28.37 -51.17 13.96
CA PRO A 10 -27.45 -50.12 14.40
C PRO A 10 -27.01 -49.27 13.20
N LEU A 11 -27.06 -47.94 13.35
CA LEU A 11 -26.65 -46.93 12.37
C LEU A 11 -25.12 -46.90 12.16
N ILE A 12 -24.49 -48.06 11.90
CA ILE A 12 -23.04 -48.21 11.69
C ILE A 12 -22.56 -47.50 10.41
N GLY A 13 -23.43 -47.32 9.41
CA GLY A 13 -23.10 -46.55 8.20
C GLY A 13 -23.20 -45.04 8.35
N GLY A 14 -24.07 -44.55 9.25
CA GLY A 14 -24.32 -43.11 9.43
C GLY A 14 -23.18 -42.40 10.14
N SER A 15 -22.61 -43.02 11.17
CA SER A 15 -21.44 -42.47 11.88
C SER A 15 -20.20 -42.41 10.98
N SER A 16 -19.98 -43.43 10.14
CA SER A 16 -18.86 -43.46 9.18
C SER A 16 -18.97 -42.35 8.13
N LEU A 17 -20.18 -42.11 7.59
CA LEU A 17 -20.42 -41.02 6.65
C LEU A 17 -20.14 -39.64 7.25
N LEU A 18 -20.57 -39.43 8.51
CA LEU A 18 -20.31 -38.17 9.22
C LEU A 18 -18.82 -37.92 9.43
N VAL A 19 -18.05 -38.97 9.75
CA VAL A 19 -16.59 -38.86 9.91
C VAL A 19 -15.93 -38.50 8.57
N ILE A 20 -16.30 -39.16 7.47
CA ILE A 20 -15.75 -38.86 6.14
C ILE A 20 -16.08 -37.43 5.73
N PHE A 21 -17.33 -37.00 5.94
CA PHE A 21 -17.76 -35.63 5.65
C PHE A 21 -16.99 -34.60 6.49
N ALA A 22 -16.83 -34.84 7.79
CA ALA A 22 -16.06 -33.97 8.67
C ALA A 22 -14.60 -33.84 8.21
N VAL A 23 -13.95 -34.96 7.84
CA VAL A 23 -12.57 -34.95 7.33
C VAL A 23 -12.48 -34.18 6.02
N LEU A 24 -13.43 -34.34 5.08
CA LEU A 24 -13.47 -33.56 3.85
C LEU A 24 -13.67 -32.05 4.12
N CYS A 25 -14.53 -31.68 5.07
CA CYS A 25 -14.70 -30.30 5.47
C CYS A 25 -13.42 -29.72 6.10
N LEU A 26 -12.74 -30.49 6.96
CA LEU A 26 -11.48 -30.11 7.58
C LEU A 26 -10.36 -29.92 6.54
N THR A 27 -10.27 -30.78 5.53
CA THR A 27 -9.27 -30.64 4.48
C THR A 27 -9.54 -29.43 3.59
N VAL A 28 -10.80 -29.18 3.19
CA VAL A 28 -11.17 -27.98 2.45
C VAL A 28 -10.88 -26.73 3.26
N PHE A 29 -11.25 -26.71 4.54
CA PHE A 29 -10.97 -25.58 5.44
C PHE A 29 -9.47 -25.34 5.60
N ALA A 30 -8.67 -26.40 5.75
CA ALA A 30 -7.21 -26.30 5.83
C ALA A 30 -6.59 -25.77 4.54
N LEU A 31 -7.07 -26.21 3.37
CA LEU A 31 -6.62 -25.71 2.07
C LEU A 31 -7.01 -24.25 1.87
N LEU A 32 -8.23 -23.85 2.24
CA LEU A 32 -8.66 -22.45 2.22
C LEU A 32 -7.82 -21.59 3.16
N THR A 33 -7.53 -22.09 4.37
CA THR A 33 -6.67 -21.40 5.34
C THR A 33 -5.25 -21.24 4.80
N LEU A 34 -4.65 -22.29 4.23
CA LEU A 34 -3.33 -22.23 3.61
C LEU A 34 -3.30 -21.28 2.39
N SER A 35 -4.35 -21.31 1.57
CA SER A 35 -4.50 -20.41 0.42
C SER A 35 -4.63 -18.96 0.88
N SER A 36 -5.38 -18.72 1.95
CA SER A 36 -5.52 -17.40 2.57
C SER A 36 -4.18 -16.91 3.12
N VAL A 37 -3.44 -17.73 3.89
CA VAL A 37 -2.12 -17.35 4.43
C VAL A 37 -1.11 -17.05 3.33
N LYS A 38 -1.10 -17.81 2.23
CA LYS A 38 -0.21 -17.51 1.09
C LYS A 38 -0.57 -16.20 0.39
N ALA A 39 -1.85 -15.85 0.33
CA ALA A 39 -2.29 -14.56 -0.18
C ALA A 39 -1.91 -13.42 0.78
N ASP A 40 -2.09 -13.65 2.09
CA ASP A 40 -1.79 -12.68 3.16
C ASP A 40 -0.28 -12.42 3.29
N GLN A 41 0.56 -13.44 3.10
CA GLN A 41 2.01 -13.29 3.11
C GLN A 41 2.51 -12.44 1.94
N ARG A 42 1.99 -12.65 0.73
CA ARG A 42 2.33 -11.83 -0.45
C ARG A 42 1.88 -10.38 -0.28
N LEU A 43 0.73 -10.16 0.35
CA LEU A 43 0.24 -8.81 0.69
C LEU A 43 1.08 -8.15 1.78
N SER A 44 1.51 -8.91 2.79
CA SER A 44 2.36 -8.45 3.88
C SER A 44 3.74 -8.03 3.37
N GLU A 45 4.39 -8.84 2.54
CA GLU A 45 5.68 -8.51 1.92
C GLU A 45 5.59 -7.26 1.04
N ALA A 46 4.53 -7.15 0.21
CA ALA A 46 4.29 -5.97 -0.61
C ALA A 46 4.05 -4.69 0.24
N SER A 47 3.32 -4.82 1.34
CA SER A 47 3.04 -3.71 2.26
C SER A 47 4.30 -3.26 3.01
N HIS A 48 5.15 -4.20 3.46
CA HIS A 48 6.43 -3.90 4.09
C HIS A 48 7.40 -3.22 3.12
N ALA A 49 7.47 -3.69 1.87
CA ALA A 49 8.32 -3.08 0.85
C ALA A 49 7.87 -1.65 0.51
N ALA A 50 6.56 -1.43 0.38
CA ALA A 50 6.01 -0.09 0.11
C ALA A 50 6.29 0.90 1.26
N VAL A 51 6.13 0.45 2.51
CA VAL A 51 6.43 1.28 3.69
C VAL A 51 7.92 1.59 3.77
N SER A 52 8.79 0.61 3.53
CA SER A 52 10.24 0.83 3.52
C SER A 52 10.67 1.83 2.44
N GLY A 53 10.14 1.70 1.21
CA GLY A 53 10.46 2.61 0.11
C GLY A 53 10.04 4.04 0.41
N TYR A 54 8.87 4.21 1.05
CA TYR A 54 8.37 5.54 1.45
C TYR A 54 9.32 6.24 2.43
N TYR A 55 9.76 5.55 3.48
CA TYR A 55 10.66 6.16 4.48
C TYR A 55 12.06 6.46 3.92
N THR A 56 12.57 5.64 2.99
CA THR A 56 13.82 5.94 2.29
C THR A 56 13.68 7.23 1.46
N ALA A 57 12.60 7.35 0.69
CA ALA A 57 12.33 8.54 -0.12
C ALA A 57 12.13 9.80 0.75
N ASP A 58 11.50 9.65 1.91
CA ASP A 58 11.32 10.72 2.89
C ASP A 58 12.67 11.21 3.44
N CYS A 59 13.57 10.28 3.81
CA CYS A 59 14.91 10.63 4.29
C CYS A 59 15.75 11.34 3.23
N GLU A 60 15.70 10.88 1.98
CA GLU A 60 16.37 11.56 0.86
C GLU A 60 15.80 12.97 0.65
N SER A 61 14.49 13.11 0.76
CA SER A 61 13.80 14.39 0.57
C SER A 61 14.13 15.40 1.67
N GLU A 62 14.24 14.95 2.92
CA GLU A 62 14.70 15.77 4.04
C GLU A 62 16.17 16.19 3.88
N ALA A 63 17.03 15.32 3.33
CA ALA A 63 18.41 15.69 3.02
C ALA A 63 18.48 16.79 1.96
N VAL A 64 17.65 16.71 0.91
CA VAL A 64 17.52 17.78 -0.10
C VAL A 64 16.99 19.07 0.53
N LEU A 65 15.97 18.99 1.39
CA LEU A 65 15.45 20.16 2.10
C LEU A 65 16.52 20.82 2.99
N ALA A 66 17.34 20.03 3.66
CA ALA A 66 18.45 20.53 4.47
C ALA A 66 19.49 21.29 3.64
N LEU A 67 19.75 20.86 2.40
CA LEU A 67 20.61 21.58 1.45
C LEU A 67 19.96 22.89 0.98
N LEU A 68 18.66 22.86 0.66
CA LEU A 68 17.91 24.05 0.24
C LEU A 68 17.90 25.13 1.33
N ARG A 69 17.79 24.73 2.59
CA ARG A 69 17.88 25.64 3.75
C ARG A 69 19.27 26.27 3.93
N GLN A 70 20.32 25.64 3.39
CA GLN A 70 21.67 26.18 3.35
C GLN A 70 21.92 27.05 2.10
N GLY A 71 20.90 27.21 1.23
CA GLY A 71 21.01 27.94 -0.04
C GLY A 71 21.69 27.14 -1.15
N ILE A 72 21.85 25.83 -0.99
CA ILE A 72 22.42 24.94 -2.00
C ILE A 72 21.26 24.28 -2.74
N CYS A 73 21.19 24.48 -4.06
CA CYS A 73 20.20 23.82 -4.91
C CYS A 73 20.85 22.59 -5.59
N PRO A 74 20.56 21.36 -5.14
CA PRO A 74 21.08 20.15 -5.76
C PRO A 74 20.40 19.84 -7.10
N ASP A 75 21.07 19.06 -7.94
CA ASP A 75 20.54 18.64 -9.24
C ASP A 75 19.22 17.87 -9.09
N GLY A 76 18.24 18.20 -9.93
CA GLY A 76 16.89 17.62 -9.90
C GLY A 76 15.86 18.45 -9.11
N VAL A 77 16.28 19.54 -8.47
CA VAL A 77 15.37 20.52 -7.86
C VAL A 77 15.03 21.63 -8.86
N ILE A 78 13.74 21.86 -9.04
CA ILE A 78 13.20 22.94 -9.86
C ILE A 78 12.93 24.14 -8.95
N ASP A 79 13.61 25.25 -9.20
CA ASP A 79 13.29 26.55 -8.59
C ASP A 79 12.14 27.19 -9.35
N GLU A 80 10.98 27.30 -8.70
CA GLU A 80 9.78 27.92 -9.26
C GLU A 80 9.76 29.46 -9.04
N GLY A 81 10.77 30.00 -8.37
CA GLY A 81 10.82 31.40 -7.93
C GLY A 81 10.09 31.63 -6.60
N ASP A 82 10.24 32.84 -6.05
CA ASP A 82 9.66 33.22 -4.74
C ASP A 82 10.10 32.31 -3.56
N GLY A 83 11.30 31.72 -3.69
CA GLY A 83 11.83 30.75 -2.71
C GLY A 83 11.08 29.42 -2.71
N ILE A 84 10.34 29.09 -3.77
CA ILE A 84 9.61 27.83 -3.90
C ILE A 84 10.45 26.84 -4.71
N TYR A 85 10.66 25.66 -4.14
CA TYR A 85 11.38 24.57 -4.75
C TYR A 85 10.47 23.35 -4.88
N SER A 86 10.52 22.69 -6.04
CA SER A 86 9.85 21.40 -6.28
C SER A 86 10.82 20.34 -6.75
N TYR A 87 10.64 19.13 -6.25
CA TYR A 87 11.44 17.96 -6.60
C TYR A 87 10.68 16.68 -6.30
N TYR A 88 11.21 15.58 -6.82
CA TYR A 88 10.62 14.25 -6.66
C TYR A 88 11.67 13.28 -6.13
N SER A 89 11.29 12.45 -5.16
CA SER A 89 12.11 11.34 -4.68
C SER A 89 11.42 10.00 -5.02
N PRO A 90 12.10 9.06 -5.68
CA PRO A 90 11.48 7.80 -6.09
C PRO A 90 11.18 6.92 -4.87
N ILE A 91 9.92 6.48 -4.73
CA ILE A 91 9.51 5.51 -3.69
C ILE A 91 9.65 4.07 -4.23
N SER A 92 9.27 3.87 -5.50
CA SER A 92 9.34 2.60 -6.22
C SER A 92 9.28 2.84 -7.74
N GLU A 93 9.23 1.78 -8.56
CA GLU A 93 9.10 1.89 -10.01
C GLU A 93 7.81 2.60 -10.47
N THR A 94 6.76 2.58 -9.65
CA THR A 94 5.44 3.13 -10.01
C THR A 94 5.01 4.29 -9.13
N GLN A 95 5.81 4.67 -8.13
CA GLN A 95 5.48 5.74 -7.19
C GLN A 95 6.67 6.64 -6.90
N ALA A 96 6.40 7.93 -6.77
CA ALA A 96 7.36 8.94 -6.34
C ALA A 96 6.73 9.82 -5.25
N LEU A 97 7.56 10.27 -4.32
CA LEU A 97 7.21 11.31 -3.37
C LEU A 97 7.37 12.66 -4.08
N ALA A 98 6.27 13.40 -4.23
CA ALA A 98 6.27 14.75 -4.78
C ALA A 98 6.41 15.76 -3.65
N ILE A 99 7.47 16.56 -3.71
CA ILE A 99 7.80 17.55 -2.70
C ILE A 99 7.74 18.95 -3.31
N ARG A 100 7.05 19.84 -2.61
CA ARG A 100 7.06 21.27 -2.90
C ARG A 100 7.19 22.04 -1.60
N VAL A 101 8.22 22.85 -1.49
CA VAL A 101 8.57 23.57 -0.26
C VAL A 101 8.84 25.02 -0.59
N ARG A 102 8.40 25.93 0.27
CA ARG A 102 8.81 27.33 0.24
C ARG A 102 9.85 27.55 1.33
N VAL A 103 11.04 28.00 0.96
CA VAL A 103 12.14 28.32 1.88
C VAL A 103 12.24 29.84 1.99
N GLN A 104 12.17 30.35 3.22
CA GLN A 104 12.32 31.77 3.55
C GLN A 104 13.44 31.94 4.58
N GLY A 105 14.67 32.07 4.08
CA GLY A 105 15.85 32.16 4.93
C GLY A 105 16.07 30.87 5.72
N THR A 106 15.85 30.91 7.04
CA THR A 106 16.04 29.73 7.93
C THR A 106 14.76 28.91 8.14
N ASP A 107 13.61 29.52 7.84
CA ASP A 107 12.30 28.89 7.94
C ASP A 107 11.88 28.28 6.61
N TYR A 108 11.02 27.27 6.68
CA TYR A 108 10.43 26.64 5.50
C TYR A 108 8.96 26.30 5.75
N THR A 109 8.19 26.23 4.68
CA THR A 109 6.81 25.77 4.69
C THR A 109 6.65 24.69 3.65
N ILE A 110 6.18 23.53 4.08
CA ILE A 110 5.86 22.43 3.17
C ILE A 110 4.53 22.75 2.49
N LEU A 111 4.56 22.90 1.17
CA LEU A 111 3.38 23.13 0.33
C LEU A 111 2.79 21.80 -0.16
N ARG A 112 3.65 20.81 -0.42
CA ARG A 112 3.25 19.46 -0.83
C ARG A 112 4.28 18.43 -0.35
N TRP A 113 3.78 17.33 0.20
CA TRP A 113 4.57 16.15 0.57
C TRP A 113 3.69 14.91 0.41
N GLN A 114 3.59 14.39 -0.81
CA GLN A 114 2.61 13.36 -1.11
C GLN A 114 3.17 12.32 -2.08
N ALA A 115 2.91 11.04 -1.79
CA ALA A 115 3.16 9.96 -2.72
C ALA A 115 2.20 10.05 -3.92
N ILE A 116 2.74 10.12 -5.12
CA ILE A 116 2.03 10.12 -6.39
C ILE A 116 2.43 8.90 -7.22
N SER A 117 1.54 8.45 -8.10
CA SER A 117 1.86 7.38 -9.06
C SER A 117 2.63 7.97 -10.24
N THR A 118 3.79 7.40 -10.57
CA THR A 118 4.66 7.86 -11.67
C THR A 118 4.02 7.69 -13.05
N THR A 119 2.97 6.87 -13.18
CA THR A 119 2.26 6.61 -14.45
C THR A 119 1.43 7.79 -14.96
N GLU A 120 1.20 8.83 -14.15
CA GLU A 120 0.45 10.03 -14.54
C GLU A 120 1.31 11.22 -15.00
N GLU A 121 2.64 11.05 -15.15
CA GLU A 121 3.49 12.14 -15.63
C GLU A 121 3.57 12.21 -17.17
N THR A 122 2.56 12.85 -17.77
CA THR A 122 2.83 13.78 -18.87
C THR A 122 2.96 15.19 -18.32
N PRO A 123 4.09 15.90 -18.49
CA PRO A 123 4.17 17.34 -18.29
C PRO A 123 3.40 18.03 -19.43
N SER A 124 2.09 18.08 -19.30
CA SER A 124 1.12 18.82 -20.11
C SER A 124 -0.03 19.14 -19.16
N ASP A 125 -0.50 20.36 -18.96
CA ASP A 125 -0.50 21.54 -19.80
C ASP A 125 -0.72 22.76 -18.89
N ARG A 126 -0.42 23.92 -19.44
CA ARG A 126 -1.01 25.19 -19.05
C ARG A 126 -2.46 24.98 -18.63
N ILE A 127 -2.81 25.40 -17.42
CA ILE A 127 -4.21 25.67 -17.09
C ILE A 127 -4.45 27.11 -17.57
N PRO A 128 -5.15 27.35 -18.70
CA PRO A 128 -5.77 28.64 -18.90
C PRO A 128 -6.89 28.71 -17.86
N VAL A 129 -6.58 29.28 -16.70
CA VAL A 129 -7.60 29.69 -15.74
C VAL A 129 -8.55 30.61 -16.50
N TRP A 130 -9.77 30.12 -16.69
CA TRP A 130 -10.83 30.81 -17.40
C TRP A 130 -11.13 32.14 -16.70
N SER A 131 -10.80 33.25 -17.36
CA SER A 131 -11.21 34.58 -16.95
C SER A 131 -12.72 34.71 -17.21
N GLY A 132 -13.53 34.42 -16.20
CA GLY A 132 -14.96 34.70 -16.23
C GLY A 132 -15.20 36.20 -16.33
N ASN A 133 -15.66 36.62 -17.51
CA ASN A 133 -16.35 37.87 -17.89
C ASN A 133 -16.29 39.07 -16.93
#